data_AF-A0A923IAG4-F1
#
_entry.id   AF-A0A923IAG4-F1
#
_cell.length_a   1.000
_cell.length_b   1.000
_cell.length_c   1.000
_cell.angle_alpha   90.00
_cell.angle_beta   90.00
_cell.angle_gamma   90.00
#
_symmetry.space_group_name_H-M   'P 1'
#
loop_
_entity.id
_entity.type
_entity.pdbx_description
1 polymer ?
#
loop_
_entity_poly.entity_id
_entity_poly.type
_entity_poly.pdbx_seq_one_letter_code
_entity_poly.pdbx_strand_id
1 'polypeptide(L)'
;MRGLGDFGLIVSLSAGQPGLKEWILYAGDVLDVPLAGGCTGVGAPQFFPYYPLQILGLMSALKGAAEYEAALARGHPEFTAANQAATRGMGPQSAAHLVIVAFILLGNAGLVLRRLARRRSP
;
A
#
# COMPACT_ATOMS: atom_id res chain seq x y z
N MET A 1 -8.38 3.06 -32.43
CA MET A 1 -7.26 2.92 -31.48
C MET A 1 -5.99 2.86 -32.30
N ARG A 2 -5.25 3.97 -32.35
CA ARG A 2 -4.03 4.18 -33.13
C ARG A 2 -2.78 4.23 -32.25
N GLY A 3 -2.91 4.39 -30.93
CA GLY A 3 -1.78 4.33 -30.00
C GLY A 3 -2.19 4.32 -28.53
N LEU A 4 -1.18 4.29 -27.65
CA LEU A 4 -1.36 4.23 -26.20
C LEU A 4 -1.92 5.55 -25.61
N GLY A 5 -1.81 6.67 -26.35
CA GLY A 5 -2.41 7.95 -25.97
C GLY A 5 -3.94 8.02 -26.15
N ASP A 6 -4.56 7.05 -26.81
CA ASP A 6 -6.01 7.03 -27.01
C ASP A 6 -6.77 6.46 -25.79
N PHE A 7 -6.06 5.94 -24.79
CA PHE A 7 -6.68 5.37 -23.60
C PHE A 7 -7.10 6.46 -22.63
N GLY A 8 -8.33 6.38 -22.11
CA GLY A 8 -8.82 7.32 -21.10
C GLY A 8 -8.29 7.05 -19.68
N LEU A 9 -7.75 5.85 -19.43
CA LEU A 9 -7.16 5.44 -18.15
C LEU A 9 -6.28 4.21 -18.35
N ILE A 10 -5.10 4.21 -17.74
CA ILE A 10 -4.23 3.03 -17.59
C ILE A 10 -4.35 2.53 -16.16
N VAL A 11 -4.66 1.24 -16.00
CA VAL A 11 -4.67 0.57 -14.70
C VAL A 11 -3.58 -0.50 -14.69
N SER A 12 -2.57 -0.35 -13.82
CA SER A 12 -1.47 -1.30 -13.70
C SER A 12 -1.44 -1.98 -12.33
N LEU A 13 -1.78 -3.28 -12.29
CA LEU A 13 -1.67 -4.12 -11.10
C LEU A 13 -0.45 -5.02 -11.24
N SER A 14 0.59 -4.78 -10.45
CA SER A 14 1.88 -5.46 -10.65
C SER A 14 2.62 -5.76 -9.34
N ALA A 15 3.48 -6.77 -9.39
CA ALA A 15 4.34 -7.17 -8.30
C ALA A 15 5.79 -7.30 -8.81
N GLY A 16 6.56 -6.21 -8.73
CA GLY A 16 7.96 -6.19 -9.16
C GLY A 16 8.17 -5.47 -10.50
N GLN A 17 9.21 -5.89 -11.23
CA GLN A 17 9.63 -5.27 -12.50
C GLN A 17 9.58 -6.27 -13.66
N PRO A 18 9.12 -5.87 -14.85
CA PRO A 18 8.46 -4.59 -15.13
C PRO A 18 7.06 -4.52 -14.49
N GLY A 19 6.62 -3.33 -14.12
CA GLY A 19 5.38 -3.08 -13.40
C GLY A 19 4.98 -1.61 -13.43
N LEU A 20 4.31 -1.17 -12.37
CA LEU A 20 3.72 0.17 -12.26
C LEU A 20 4.73 1.29 -12.53
N LYS A 21 6.00 1.11 -12.14
CA LYS A 21 7.05 2.10 -12.35
C LYS A 21 7.29 2.39 -13.84
N GLU A 22 7.38 1.35 -14.66
CA GLU A 22 7.62 1.48 -16.09
C GLU A 22 6.41 2.12 -16.79
N TRP A 23 5.18 1.84 -16.34
CA TRP A 23 3.99 2.50 -16.87
C TRP A 23 3.92 3.99 -16.51
N ILE A 24 4.36 4.37 -15.31
CA ILE A 24 4.48 5.79 -14.93
C ILE A 24 5.50 6.50 -15.84
N LEU A 25 6.68 5.91 -16.00
CA LEU A 25 7.80 6.52 -16.72
C LEU A 25 7.59 6.61 -18.24
N TYR A 26 6.98 5.61 -18.86
CA TYR A 26 6.91 5.50 -20.32
C TYR A 26 5.54 5.78 -20.92
N ALA A 27 4.46 5.65 -20.14
CA ALA A 27 3.10 5.87 -20.63
C ALA A 27 2.47 7.11 -19.99
N GLY A 28 2.32 7.12 -18.66
CA GLY A 28 1.60 8.17 -17.95
C GLY A 28 2.17 9.57 -18.18
N ASP A 29 3.42 9.77 -17.78
CA ASP A 29 4.09 11.09 -17.82
C ASP A 29 4.34 11.58 -19.26
N VAL A 30 4.63 10.65 -20.18
CA VAL A 30 5.03 10.96 -21.57
C VAL A 30 3.83 11.23 -22.47
N LEU A 31 2.72 10.50 -22.28
CA LEU A 31 1.55 10.59 -23.15
C LEU A 31 0.39 11.36 -22.52
N ASP A 32 0.59 11.91 -21.32
CA ASP A 32 -0.43 12.62 -20.52
C ASP A 32 -1.71 11.78 -20.34
N VAL A 33 -1.53 10.47 -20.15
CA VAL A 33 -2.63 9.53 -19.95
C VAL A 33 -2.84 9.29 -18.46
N PRO A 34 -4.06 9.53 -17.93
CA PRO A 34 -4.47 9.16 -16.58
C PRO A 34 -4.00 7.76 -16.19
N LEU A 35 -3.30 7.63 -15.05
CA LEU A 35 -2.77 6.35 -14.58
C LEU A 35 -3.19 6.05 -13.14
N ALA A 36 -3.69 4.83 -12.90
CA ALA A 36 -3.93 4.27 -11.59
C ALA A 36 -3.19 2.95 -11.44
N GLY A 37 -2.80 2.61 -10.21
CA GLY A 37 -1.93 1.47 -9.97
C GLY A 37 -2.31 0.66 -8.73
N GLY A 38 -1.90 -0.60 -8.72
CA GLY A 38 -1.91 -1.44 -7.54
C GLY A 38 -0.60 -2.21 -7.41
N CYS A 39 -0.12 -2.33 -6.19
CA CYS A 39 1.16 -2.95 -5.91
C CYS A 39 1.13 -3.80 -4.62
N THR A 40 2.17 -4.61 -4.42
CA THR A 40 2.38 -5.33 -3.16
C THR A 40 2.76 -4.38 -2.02
N GLY A 41 2.61 -4.84 -0.78
CA GLY A 41 2.87 -4.00 0.41
C GLY A 41 4.32 -3.57 0.53
N VAL A 42 5.24 -4.42 0.09
CA VAL A 42 6.68 -4.12 0.02
C VAL A 42 7.02 -3.07 -1.05
N GLY A 43 6.23 -2.99 -2.11
CA GLY A 43 6.43 -2.02 -3.20
C GLY A 43 5.77 -0.66 -2.95
N ALA A 44 4.73 -0.60 -2.11
CA ALA A 44 3.94 0.61 -1.88
C ALA A 44 4.76 1.87 -1.52
N PRO A 45 5.79 1.81 -0.65
CA PRO A 45 6.60 2.98 -0.31
C PRO A 45 7.27 3.64 -1.51
N GLN A 46 7.57 2.86 -2.57
CA GLN A 46 8.21 3.36 -3.78
C GLN A 46 7.26 4.20 -4.63
N PHE A 47 5.94 4.01 -4.47
CA PHE A 47 4.92 4.64 -5.31
C PHE A 47 4.26 5.87 -4.67
N PHE A 48 4.38 6.06 -3.34
CA PHE A 48 3.82 7.24 -2.67
C PHE A 48 4.28 8.59 -3.23
N PRO A 49 5.54 8.79 -3.66
CA PRO A 49 5.95 10.06 -4.25
C PRO A 49 5.23 10.41 -5.55
N TYR A 50 4.75 9.41 -6.29
CA TYR A 50 4.03 9.60 -7.55
C TYR A 50 2.55 9.93 -7.33
N TYR A 51 2.00 9.62 -6.15
CA TYR A 51 0.60 9.89 -5.81
C TYR A 51 0.46 11.25 -5.09
N PRO A 52 -0.51 12.12 -5.45
CA PRO A 52 -1.49 11.98 -6.53
C PRO A 52 -1.06 12.61 -7.87
N LEU A 53 0.16 13.13 -7.98
CA LEU A 53 0.58 13.99 -9.10
C LEU A 53 0.73 13.26 -10.43
N GLN A 54 1.36 12.08 -10.43
CA GLN A 54 1.64 11.27 -11.62
C GLN A 54 0.77 10.01 -11.68
N ILE A 55 0.19 9.60 -10.55
CA ILE A 55 -0.83 8.54 -10.49
C ILE A 55 -2.05 9.05 -9.72
N LEU A 56 -3.23 8.84 -10.31
CA LEU A 56 -4.51 9.30 -9.78
C LEU A 56 -5.04 8.43 -8.64
N GLY A 57 -4.58 7.18 -8.56
CA GLY A 57 -5.01 6.22 -7.56
C GLY A 57 -3.97 5.15 -7.32
N LEU A 58 -3.82 4.74 -6.05
CA LEU A 58 -2.91 3.70 -5.64
C LEU A 58 -3.61 2.71 -4.69
N MET A 59 -3.86 1.49 -5.17
CA MET A 59 -4.36 0.40 -4.33
C MET A 59 -3.18 -0.42 -3.78
N SER A 60 -2.67 0.00 -2.61
CA SER A 60 -1.53 -0.66 -1.98
C SER A 60 -1.94 -1.89 -1.18
N ALA A 61 -1.59 -3.08 -1.66
CA ALA A 61 -1.69 -4.35 -0.94
C ALA A 61 -3.07 -4.63 -0.31
N LEU A 62 -3.06 -5.41 0.79
CA LEU A 62 -4.26 -5.80 1.52
C LEU A 62 -5.04 -4.59 2.06
N LYS A 63 -4.34 -3.58 2.60
CA LYS A 63 -4.97 -2.38 3.15
C LYS A 63 -5.72 -1.60 2.08
N GLY A 64 -5.10 -1.35 0.92
CA GLY A 64 -5.74 -0.63 -0.18
C GLY A 64 -6.94 -1.39 -0.74
N ALA A 65 -6.85 -2.72 -0.82
CA ALA A 65 -7.98 -3.55 -1.20
C ALA A 65 -9.13 -3.48 -0.17
N ALA A 66 -8.82 -3.46 1.13
CA ALA A 66 -9.83 -3.31 2.18
C ALA A 66 -10.49 -1.92 2.17
N GLU A 67 -9.72 -0.85 1.91
CA GLU A 67 -10.26 0.50 1.74
C GLU A 67 -11.19 0.60 0.53
N TYR A 68 -10.84 -0.08 -0.57
CA TYR A 68 -11.70 -0.18 -1.75
C TYR A 68 -13.01 -0.94 -1.43
N GLU A 69 -12.93 -2.11 -0.79
CA GLU A 69 -14.11 -2.88 -0.37
C GLU A 69 -15.03 -2.04 0.55
N ALA A 70 -14.45 -1.29 1.50
CA ALA A 70 -15.20 -0.42 2.41
C ALA A 70 -15.79 0.82 1.71
N ALA A 71 -15.13 1.36 0.69
CA ALA A 71 -15.68 2.43 -0.14
C ALA A 71 -16.84 1.92 -1.00
N LEU A 72 -16.68 0.74 -1.61
CA LEU A 72 -17.70 0.08 -2.42
C LEU A 72 -18.94 -0.22 -1.59
N ALA A 73 -18.77 -0.78 -0.39
CA ALA A 73 -19.86 -1.06 0.54
C ALA A 73 -20.67 0.19 0.94
N ARG A 74 -20.02 1.37 1.01
CA ARG A 74 -20.68 2.63 1.36
C ARG A 74 -21.40 3.29 0.19
N GLY A 75 -20.79 3.27 -1.00
CA GLY A 75 -21.33 3.94 -2.18
C GLY A 75 -22.32 3.09 -2.98
N HIS A 76 -22.17 1.77 -2.89
CA HIS A 76 -22.90 0.80 -3.70
C HIS A 76 -23.35 -0.41 -2.86
N PRO A 77 -24.42 -0.28 -2.06
CA PRO A 77 -24.92 -1.36 -1.21
C PRO A 77 -25.33 -2.63 -1.97
N GLU A 78 -25.61 -2.53 -3.27
CA GLU A 78 -25.84 -3.68 -4.15
C GLU A 78 -24.62 -4.60 -4.25
N PHE A 79 -23.41 -4.06 -4.07
CA PHE A 79 -22.15 -4.82 -4.05
C PHE A 79 -21.68 -5.16 -2.64
N THR A 80 -22.44 -4.86 -1.57
CA THR A 80 -22.03 -5.24 -0.20
C THR A 80 -21.99 -6.76 0.03
N ALA A 81 -22.78 -7.52 -0.74
CA ALA A 81 -22.72 -8.98 -0.73
C ALA A 81 -21.48 -9.53 -1.46
N ALA A 82 -20.70 -8.67 -2.14
CA ALA A 82 -19.46 -9.05 -2.76
C ALA A 82 -18.40 -9.46 -1.73
N ASN A 83 -17.38 -10.15 -2.20
CA ASN A 83 -16.30 -10.66 -1.38
C ASN A 83 -15.61 -9.54 -0.57
N GLN A 84 -15.62 -9.68 0.77
CA GLN A 84 -14.94 -8.77 1.71
C GLN A 84 -13.64 -9.40 2.26
N ALA A 85 -12.93 -10.14 1.42
CA ALA A 85 -11.76 -10.90 1.84
C ALA A 85 -10.65 -9.98 2.35
N ALA A 86 -10.45 -8.82 1.72
CA ALA A 86 -9.40 -7.90 2.14
C ALA A 86 -9.71 -7.27 3.49
N THR A 87 -10.96 -6.84 3.69
CA THR A 87 -11.46 -6.26 4.94
C THR A 87 -11.34 -7.27 6.08
N ARG A 88 -11.73 -8.53 5.86
CA ARG A 88 -11.56 -9.61 6.85
C ARG A 88 -10.09 -9.89 7.16
N GLY A 89 -9.22 -9.80 6.16
CA GLY A 89 -7.78 -9.98 6.30
C GLY A 89 -7.09 -8.92 7.18
N MET A 90 -7.69 -7.74 7.35
CA MET A 90 -7.14 -6.67 8.20
C MET A 90 -7.10 -7.04 9.68
N GLY A 91 -7.99 -7.93 10.15
CA GLY A 91 -8.04 -8.36 11.55
C GLY A 91 -6.75 -9.07 11.98
N PRO A 92 -6.42 -10.23 11.36
CA PRO A 92 -5.15 -10.92 11.60
C PRO A 92 -3.92 -10.04 11.36
N GLN A 93 -3.93 -9.20 10.31
CA GLN A 93 -2.83 -8.29 10.03
C GLN A 93 -2.60 -7.31 11.19
N SER A 94 -3.65 -6.69 11.72
CA SER A 94 -3.56 -5.74 12.84
C SER A 94 -3.05 -6.39 14.12
N ALA A 95 -3.51 -7.61 14.43
CA ALA A 95 -3.03 -8.38 15.58
C ALA A 95 -1.53 -8.71 15.46
N ALA A 96 -1.08 -9.17 14.28
CA ALA A 96 0.33 -9.45 14.04
C ALA A 96 1.21 -8.20 14.19
N HIS A 97 0.75 -7.04 13.67
CA HIS A 97 1.49 -5.78 13.81
C HIS A 97 1.59 -5.34 15.28
N LEU A 98 0.53 -5.51 16.06
CA LEU A 98 0.54 -5.17 17.49
C LEU A 98 1.56 -6.01 18.27
N VAL A 99 1.66 -7.31 17.98
CA VAL A 99 2.65 -8.20 18.59
C VAL A 99 4.08 -7.76 18.24
N ILE A 100 4.34 -7.43 16.98
CA ILE A 100 5.66 -6.92 16.54
C ILE A 100 6.03 -5.64 17.29
N VAL A 101 5.09 -4.69 17.38
CA VAL A 101 5.30 -3.43 18.12
C VAL A 101 5.59 -3.71 19.60
N ALA A 102 4.85 -4.61 20.24
CA ALA A 102 5.08 -4.99 21.63
C ALA A 102 6.49 -5.55 21.85
N PHE A 103 6.98 -6.42 20.97
CA PHE A 103 8.34 -6.96 21.05
C PHE A 103 9.43 -5.90 20.81
N ILE A 104 9.21 -4.95 19.89
CA ILE A 104 10.12 -3.81 19.68
C ILE A 104 10.21 -2.97 20.96
N LEU A 105 9.07 -2.67 21.61
CA LEU A 105 9.04 -1.90 22.85
C LEU A 105 9.74 -2.62 24.00
N LEU A 106 9.49 -3.91 24.18
CA LEU A 106 10.16 -4.72 25.20
C LEU A 106 11.68 -4.79 24.98
N GLY A 107 12.11 -4.98 23.73
CA GLY A 107 13.53 -4.98 23.36
C GLY A 107 14.20 -3.64 23.66
N ASN A 108 13.55 -2.52 23.30
CA ASN A 108 14.06 -1.18 23.56
C ASN A 108 14.11 -0.86 25.06
N ALA A 109 13.09 -1.25 25.82
CA ALA A 109 13.09 -1.09 27.27
C ALA A 109 14.24 -1.86 27.93
N GLY A 110 14.46 -3.12 27.53
CA GLY A 110 15.59 -3.92 27.99
C GLY A 110 16.95 -3.29 27.67
N LEU A 111 17.11 -2.73 26.47
CA LEU A 111 18.33 -2.01 26.08
C LEU A 111 18.58 -0.78 26.96
N VAL A 112 17.55 0.03 27.21
CA VAL A 112 17.65 1.23 28.03
C VAL A 112 17.99 0.87 29.48
N LEU A 113 17.31 -0.11 30.07
CA LEU A 113 17.60 -0.58 31.43
C LEU A 113 19.05 -1.08 31.56
N ARG A 114 19.55 -1.85 30.60
CA ARG A 114 20.96 -2.31 30.58
C ARG A 114 21.94 -1.15 30.45
N ARG A 115 21.65 -0.14 29.63
CA ARG A 115 22.49 1.06 29.48
C ARG A 115 22.56 1.86 30.79
N LEU A 116 21.43 2.02 31.49
CA LEU A 116 21.38 2.72 32.77
C LEU A 116 22.12 1.95 33.87
N ALA A 117 22.02 0.62 33.90
CA ALA A 117 22.75 -0.21 34.85
C ALA A 117 24.28 -0.14 34.67
N ARG A 118 24.77 -0.17 33.42
CA ARG A 118 26.22 -0.04 33.13
C ARG A 118 26.81 1.32 33.48
N ARG A 119 26.03 2.40 33.40
CA ARG A 119 26.46 3.75 33.83
C ARG A 119 26.56 3.90 35.35
N ARG A 120 25.96 2.98 36.11
CA ARG A 120 25.98 2.97 37.58
C ARG A 120 27.06 2.05 38.17
N SER A 121 27.74 1.27 37.34
CA SER A 121 28.94 0.53 37.74
C SER A 121 30.15 1.48 37.70
N PRO A 122 30.91 1.65 38.80
CA PRO A 122 32.08 2.52 38.86
C PRO A 122 33.23 2.03 37.96
#